data_AF-A0A1Q6L5J1-F1
#
_entry.id   AF-A0A1Q6L5J1-F1
#
_cell.length_a   1.000
_cell.length_b   1.000
_cell.length_c   1.000
_cell.angle_alpha   90.00
_cell.angle_beta   90.00
_cell.angle_gamma   90.00
#
_symmetry.space_group_name_H-M   'P 1'
#
loop_
_entity.id
_entity.type
_entity.pdbx_description
1 polymer ?
#
loop_
_entity_poly.entity_id
_entity_poly.type
_entity_poly.pdbx_seq_one_letter_code
_entity_poly.pdbx_strand_id
1 'polypeptide(L)'
;MKIQSLAIMFIIIILPISMVLASYTQSRVTTISLQSKYDSKLKDATYDALKAYQLNSLNDNTSEYANSKIRDIKASVNTFFNSIATNFSTAGYSKTTLQNYVPAVVYTMYDGYYIYSPYTNTWGTWGNIETDQIPNQSSGTYKDGETLYGLKPYVYYSCRYKSGDNNDIVITYSLDNYIAIQGKIGGKTVSKYGYVLSDITIENDNEVTYKGITINSENGYTENVMVNGTVGTYKCIKKNGTKYYWDDNSRSAFSALNGKRIEQSGISIDEFTNNKNAINYFKEAKEMMDYIKNTPFLSELSTNNIVDINTGASYSNTQDNPYQSINKIFDFTNIENKDSNFNTHRRDVIKYSIERNLSIAISNYNNYSGASVNFQMPKLKETDWDVIMDNISIISFLQGLSIGGKLYNGYSVISNTKNSDVVAEDSIYIKINKNYGNEIYKVTENGLNTTNAIGVFNINLERKSGEGSSGATQYYFPITGDLSYDSIIEQRDISDKYNGNIYDYLDVNKNPENEDLAKVYYTALARERYGMYRPKIEI
;
A
#
# COMPACT_ATOMS: atom_id res chain seq x y z
N MET A 1 -49.96 -40.38 45.60
CA MET A 1 -49.32 -39.14 45.13
C MET A 1 -47.96 -39.46 44.51
N LYS A 2 -47.86 -39.81 43.21
CA LYS A 2 -46.56 -40.32 42.72
C LYS A 2 -46.12 -39.92 41.30
N ILE A 3 -46.93 -39.25 40.47
CA ILE A 3 -46.46 -38.82 39.13
C ILE A 3 -46.96 -37.44 38.72
N GLN A 4 -48.22 -37.10 39.02
CA GLN A 4 -48.79 -35.78 38.72
C GLN A 4 -48.10 -34.65 39.50
N SER A 5 -47.77 -34.88 40.78
CA SER A 5 -47.02 -33.91 41.60
C SER A 5 -45.57 -33.71 41.12
N LEU A 6 -44.94 -34.77 40.59
CA LEU A 6 -43.60 -34.70 40.01
C LEU A 6 -43.62 -33.95 38.67
N ALA A 7 -44.65 -34.18 37.83
CA ALA A 7 -44.85 -33.48 36.57
C ALA A 7 -45.10 -31.98 36.76
N ILE A 8 -45.91 -31.60 37.76
CA ILE A 8 -46.14 -30.20 38.12
C ILE A 8 -44.83 -29.53 38.58
N MET A 9 -44.06 -30.20 39.44
CA MET A 9 -42.75 -29.70 39.89
C MET A 9 -41.75 -29.57 38.73
N PHE A 10 -41.73 -30.53 37.80
CA PHE A 10 -40.91 -30.48 36.60
C PHE A 10 -41.27 -29.31 35.70
N ILE A 11 -42.56 -29.04 35.46
CA ILE A 11 -43.01 -27.90 34.66
C ILE A 11 -42.63 -26.56 35.34
N ILE A 12 -42.83 -26.45 36.65
CA ILE A 12 -42.49 -25.24 37.41
C ILE A 12 -40.99 -24.92 37.35
N ILE A 13 -40.12 -25.93 37.25
CA ILE A 13 -38.67 -25.74 37.18
C ILE A 13 -38.19 -25.55 35.73
N ILE A 14 -38.63 -26.41 34.80
CA ILE A 14 -38.13 -26.45 33.42
C ILE A 14 -38.63 -25.27 32.59
N LEU A 15 -39.89 -24.86 32.77
CA LEU A 15 -40.49 -23.78 31.99
C LEU A 15 -39.77 -22.43 32.16
N PRO A 16 -39.50 -21.92 33.39
CA PRO A 16 -38.75 -20.67 33.54
C PRO A 16 -37.31 -20.80 33.05
N ILE A 17 -36.63 -21.93 33.27
CA ILE A 17 -35.27 -22.17 32.74
C ILE A 17 -35.26 -22.11 31.21
N SER A 18 -36.27 -22.71 30.57
CA SER A 18 -36.39 -22.75 29.11
C SER A 18 -36.68 -21.37 28.53
N MET A 19 -37.52 -20.58 29.22
CA MET A 19 -37.83 -19.20 28.84
C MET A 19 -36.60 -18.28 28.97
N VAL A 20 -35.81 -18.43 30.03
CA VAL A 20 -34.55 -17.70 30.23
C VAL A 20 -33.51 -18.09 29.19
N LEU A 21 -33.35 -19.39 28.90
CA LEU A 21 -32.45 -19.88 27.85
C LEU A 21 -32.85 -19.38 26.46
N ALA A 22 -34.14 -19.39 26.14
CA ALA A 22 -34.66 -18.87 24.88
C ALA A 22 -34.40 -17.35 24.75
N SER A 23 -34.66 -16.58 25.80
CA SER A 23 -34.38 -15.14 25.85
C SER A 23 -32.87 -14.85 25.69
N TYR A 24 -32.01 -15.59 26.39
CA TYR A 24 -30.56 -15.47 26.28
C TYR A 24 -30.06 -15.81 24.87
N THR A 25 -30.57 -16.91 24.29
CA THR A 25 -30.23 -17.33 22.92
C THR A 25 -30.67 -16.27 21.91
N GLN A 26 -31.89 -15.75 22.03
CA GLN A 26 -32.39 -14.69 21.17
C GLN A 26 -31.52 -13.42 21.27
N SER A 27 -31.16 -13.00 22.48
CA SER A 27 -30.28 -11.85 22.71
C SER A 27 -28.90 -12.05 22.07
N ARG A 28 -28.33 -13.26 22.17
CA ARG A 28 -27.06 -13.62 21.51
C ARG A 28 -27.18 -13.57 19.99
N VAL A 29 -28.25 -14.11 19.42
CA VAL A 29 -28.50 -14.07 17.97
C VAL A 29 -28.64 -12.62 17.48
N THR A 30 -29.41 -11.79 18.18
CA THR A 30 -29.55 -10.36 17.85
C THR A 30 -28.21 -9.62 17.94
N THR A 31 -27.40 -9.90 18.98
CA THR A 31 -26.07 -9.30 19.14
C THR A 31 -25.14 -9.67 17.98
N ILE A 32 -25.12 -10.94 17.56
CA ILE A 32 -24.31 -11.42 16.43
C ILE A 32 -24.78 -10.78 15.12
N SER A 33 -26.10 -10.75 14.89
CA SER A 33 -26.69 -10.13 13.71
C SER A 33 -26.35 -8.64 13.62
N LEU A 34 -26.43 -7.92 14.74
CA LEU A 34 -26.10 -6.50 14.78
C LEU A 34 -24.61 -6.23 14.59
N GLN A 35 -23.75 -7.07 15.16
CA GLN A 35 -22.30 -7.02 14.92
C GLN A 35 -21.99 -7.20 13.43
N SER A 36 -22.52 -8.25 12.79
CA SER A 36 -22.35 -8.50 11.36
C SER A 36 -22.86 -7.33 10.49
N LYS A 37 -24.00 -6.73 10.88
CA LYS A 37 -24.54 -5.53 10.23
C LYS A 37 -23.61 -4.33 10.35
N TYR A 38 -23.01 -4.11 11.53
CA TYR A 38 -22.08 -3.00 11.76
C TYR A 38 -20.75 -3.23 11.03
N ASP A 39 -20.24 -4.45 11.01
CA ASP A 39 -19.05 -4.85 10.25
C ASP A 39 -19.25 -4.58 8.75
N SER A 40 -20.40 -4.95 8.18
CA SER A 40 -20.72 -4.65 6.77
C SER A 40 -20.75 -3.15 6.50
N LYS A 41 -21.43 -2.36 7.36
CA LYS A 41 -21.53 -0.91 7.18
C LYS A 41 -20.18 -0.20 7.31
N LEU A 42 -19.32 -0.65 8.21
CA LEU A 42 -17.96 -0.14 8.36
C LEU A 42 -17.13 -0.48 7.11
N LYS A 43 -17.25 -1.71 6.60
CA LYS A 43 -16.59 -2.15 5.37
C LYS A 43 -17.01 -1.31 4.18
N ASP A 44 -18.31 -1.09 3.99
CA ASP A 44 -18.85 -0.28 2.89
C ASP A 44 -18.34 1.16 2.96
N ALA A 45 -18.33 1.77 4.14
CA ALA A 45 -17.79 3.12 4.31
C ALA A 45 -16.27 3.20 4.04
N THR A 46 -15.52 2.18 4.43
CA THR A 46 -14.07 2.09 4.14
C THR A 46 -13.82 1.91 2.66
N TYR A 47 -14.67 1.15 1.97
CA TYR A 47 -14.63 0.98 0.52
C TYR A 47 -14.97 2.28 -0.22
N ASP A 48 -15.98 3.02 0.22
CA ASP A 48 -16.32 4.34 -0.34
C ASP A 48 -15.17 5.34 -0.19
N ALA A 49 -14.51 5.31 0.97
CA ALA A 49 -13.30 6.09 1.22
C ALA A 49 -12.19 5.73 0.23
N LEU A 50 -11.95 4.44 0.01
CA LEU A 50 -10.97 3.96 -0.96
C LEU A 50 -11.31 4.42 -2.37
N LYS A 51 -12.57 4.32 -2.79
CA LYS A 51 -13.00 4.77 -4.12
C LYS A 51 -12.79 6.25 -4.32
N ALA A 52 -13.10 7.07 -3.31
CA ALA A 52 -12.80 8.49 -3.34
C ALA A 52 -11.29 8.77 -3.41
N TYR A 53 -10.45 8.00 -2.71
CA TYR A 53 -9.00 8.11 -2.82
C TYR A 53 -8.51 7.78 -4.24
N GLN A 54 -8.92 6.63 -4.79
CA GLN A 54 -8.57 6.18 -6.14
C GLN A 54 -8.95 7.20 -7.22
N LEU A 55 -10.18 7.73 -7.17
CA LEU A 55 -10.66 8.69 -8.17
C LEU A 55 -9.82 9.97 -8.22
N ASN A 56 -9.32 10.43 -7.07
CA ASN A 56 -8.46 11.61 -7.03
C ASN A 56 -7.02 11.27 -7.42
N SER A 57 -6.45 10.19 -6.90
CA SER A 57 -5.05 9.83 -7.13
C SER A 57 -4.74 9.39 -8.58
N LEU A 58 -5.71 8.82 -9.30
CA LEU A 58 -5.50 8.33 -10.67
C LEU A 58 -5.39 9.45 -11.72
N ASN A 59 -5.89 10.65 -11.40
CA ASN A 59 -5.91 11.78 -12.31
C ASN A 59 -4.68 12.70 -12.16
N ASP A 60 -3.88 12.51 -11.11
CA ASP A 60 -2.66 13.28 -10.87
C ASP A 60 -1.46 12.67 -11.64
N ASN A 61 -1.14 13.26 -12.79
CA ASN A 61 -0.01 12.84 -13.65
C ASN A 61 1.32 13.57 -13.31
N THR A 62 1.42 14.32 -12.21
CA THR A 62 2.59 15.17 -11.89
C THR A 62 3.18 14.90 -10.51
N SER A 63 4.44 15.31 -10.35
CA SER A 63 5.33 15.02 -9.21
C SER A 63 5.08 15.87 -7.95
N GLU A 64 4.04 16.73 -7.90
CA GLU A 64 3.70 17.52 -6.71
C GLU A 64 3.00 16.67 -5.62
N TYR A 65 3.65 15.58 -5.24
CA TYR A 65 3.07 14.41 -4.57
C TYR A 65 2.58 14.64 -3.13
N ALA A 66 3.23 15.50 -2.34
CA ALA A 66 2.91 15.56 -0.91
C ALA A 66 1.58 16.27 -0.65
N ASN A 67 1.36 17.43 -1.28
CA ASN A 67 0.14 18.21 -1.08
C ASN A 67 -1.07 17.55 -1.75
N SER A 68 -0.89 16.93 -2.91
CA SER A 68 -1.96 16.16 -3.57
C SER A 68 -2.38 14.95 -2.74
N LYS A 69 -1.43 14.13 -2.25
CA LYS A 69 -1.75 12.97 -1.39
C LYS A 69 -2.52 13.39 -0.14
N ILE A 70 -2.10 14.46 0.54
CA ILE A 70 -2.81 14.95 1.73
C ILE A 70 -4.24 15.40 1.38
N ARG A 71 -4.42 16.10 0.25
CA ARG A 71 -5.73 16.52 -0.24
C ARG A 71 -6.62 15.31 -0.55
N ASP A 72 -6.08 14.30 -1.23
CA ASP A 72 -6.82 13.11 -1.65
C ASP A 72 -7.22 12.24 -0.44
N ILE A 73 -6.34 12.12 0.56
CA ILE A 73 -6.67 11.49 1.84
C ILE A 73 -7.77 12.26 2.56
N LYS A 74 -7.71 13.59 2.62
CA LYS A 74 -8.77 14.40 3.25
C LYS A 74 -10.13 14.22 2.57
N ALA A 75 -10.15 14.16 1.23
CA ALA A 75 -11.37 13.88 0.46
C ALA A 75 -11.90 12.47 0.78
N SER A 76 -11.01 11.47 0.82
CA SER A 76 -11.33 10.09 1.20
C SER A 76 -11.93 9.99 2.60
N VAL A 77 -11.33 10.64 3.60
CA VAL A 77 -11.83 10.67 4.98
C VAL A 77 -13.21 11.36 5.07
N ASN A 78 -13.44 12.43 4.31
CA ASN A 78 -14.76 13.06 4.30
C ASN A 78 -15.84 12.13 3.73
N THR A 79 -15.53 11.41 2.64
CA THR A 79 -16.41 10.39 2.08
C THR A 79 -16.67 9.25 3.07
N PHE A 80 -15.63 8.78 3.79
CA PHE A 80 -15.77 7.80 4.85
C PHE A 80 -16.82 8.23 5.89
N PHE A 81 -16.67 9.43 6.46
CA PHE A 81 -17.60 9.90 7.50
C PHE A 81 -19.00 10.19 6.96
N ASN A 82 -19.14 10.60 5.70
CA ASN A 82 -20.45 10.74 5.05
C ASN A 82 -21.13 9.38 4.87
N SER A 83 -20.38 8.36 4.46
CA SER A 83 -20.88 6.99 4.30
C SER A 83 -21.26 6.38 5.65
N ILE A 84 -20.40 6.51 6.68
CA ILE A 84 -20.74 6.12 8.06
C ILE A 84 -22.01 6.82 8.55
N ALA A 85 -22.13 8.14 8.39
CA ALA A 85 -23.33 8.87 8.81
C ALA A 85 -24.58 8.38 8.08
N THR A 86 -24.50 8.14 6.78
CA THR A 86 -25.63 7.65 5.97
C THR A 86 -26.01 6.23 6.37
N ASN A 87 -25.02 5.34 6.50
CA ASN A 87 -25.22 3.93 6.84
C ASN A 87 -25.77 3.77 8.26
N PHE A 88 -25.40 4.63 9.20
CA PHE A 88 -25.82 4.56 10.61
C PHE A 88 -26.95 5.54 10.98
N SER A 89 -27.44 6.36 10.05
CA SER A 89 -28.56 7.30 10.26
C SER A 89 -29.83 6.61 10.77
N THR A 90 -30.14 5.43 10.23
CA THR A 90 -31.26 4.57 10.64
C THR A 90 -31.12 4.00 12.05
N ALA A 91 -29.94 4.09 12.66
CA ALA A 91 -29.68 3.71 14.05
C ALA A 91 -29.68 4.93 15.00
N GLY A 92 -30.05 6.12 14.51
CA GLY A 92 -30.22 7.33 15.33
C GLY A 92 -28.92 8.11 15.58
N TYR A 93 -27.84 7.78 14.90
CA TYR A 93 -26.55 8.47 15.07
C TYR A 93 -26.33 9.58 14.04
N SER A 94 -25.82 10.73 14.47
CA SER A 94 -25.39 11.82 13.60
C SER A 94 -23.91 11.65 13.18
N LYS A 95 -23.48 12.39 12.14
CA LYS A 95 -22.07 12.42 11.70
C LYS A 95 -21.11 12.79 12.83
N THR A 96 -21.45 13.82 13.62
CA THR A 96 -20.62 14.29 14.73
C THR A 96 -20.56 13.28 15.87
N THR A 97 -21.67 12.60 16.16
CA THR A 97 -21.70 11.54 17.18
C THR A 97 -20.86 10.33 16.74
N LEU A 98 -20.90 9.94 15.47
CA LEU A 98 -20.13 8.79 14.95
C LEU A 98 -18.62 9.05 14.87
N GLN A 99 -18.22 10.31 14.65
CA GLN A 99 -16.80 10.69 14.73
C GLN A 99 -16.19 10.37 16.11
N ASN A 100 -16.99 10.47 17.19
CA ASN A 100 -16.58 10.12 18.56
C ASN A 100 -16.50 8.60 18.82
N TYR A 101 -16.82 7.77 17.84
CA TYR A 101 -16.67 6.31 17.89
C TYR A 101 -15.62 5.79 16.90
N VAL A 102 -14.99 6.69 16.12
CA VAL A 102 -13.90 6.37 15.19
C VAL A 102 -12.59 6.89 15.78
N PRO A 103 -11.79 6.03 16.43
CA PRO A 103 -10.56 6.47 17.08
C PRO A 103 -9.46 6.84 16.09
N ALA A 104 -9.39 6.15 14.95
CA ALA A 104 -8.43 6.42 13.90
C ALA A 104 -8.90 5.88 12.53
N VAL A 105 -8.36 6.47 11.47
CA VAL A 105 -8.33 5.90 10.12
C VAL A 105 -6.87 5.93 9.65
N VAL A 106 -6.33 4.77 9.27
CA VAL A 106 -4.93 4.62 8.85
C VAL A 106 -4.88 4.42 7.35
N TYR A 107 -4.00 5.14 6.68
CA TYR A 107 -3.70 4.99 5.26
C TYR A 107 -2.28 4.47 5.14
N THR A 108 -2.12 3.18 4.84
CA THR A 108 -0.80 2.60 4.57
C THR A 108 -0.37 3.01 3.18
N MET A 109 0.85 3.54 3.08
CA MET A 109 1.47 4.00 1.85
C MET A 109 2.70 3.13 1.55
N TYR A 110 3.43 3.48 0.49
CA TYR A 110 4.56 2.72 -0.01
C TYR A 110 5.68 2.46 1.03
N ASP A 111 6.13 3.48 1.75
CA ASP A 111 7.30 3.42 2.67
C ASP A 111 6.95 3.91 4.09
N GLY A 112 5.67 3.99 4.39
CA GLY A 112 5.14 4.54 5.63
C GLY A 112 3.63 4.71 5.57
N TYR A 113 3.05 5.48 6.46
CA TYR A 113 1.60 5.63 6.58
C TYR A 113 1.20 6.97 7.19
N TYR A 114 -0.08 7.31 6.99
CA TYR A 114 -0.74 8.40 7.69
C TYR A 114 -1.76 7.87 8.68
N ILE A 115 -1.87 8.54 9.83
CA ILE A 115 -2.95 8.32 10.79
C ILE A 115 -3.83 9.58 10.80
N TYR A 116 -5.11 9.41 10.48
CA TYR A 116 -6.14 10.40 10.75
C TYR A 116 -6.77 10.09 12.11
N SER A 117 -6.60 10.99 13.08
CA SER A 117 -7.17 10.84 14.42
C SER A 117 -7.37 12.24 15.04
N PRO A 118 -8.08 12.35 16.17
CA PRO A 118 -8.15 13.61 16.87
C PRO A 118 -6.80 13.99 17.51
N TYR A 119 -6.63 15.29 17.69
CA TYR A 119 -5.52 15.93 18.36
C TYR A 119 -6.02 17.22 19.04
N THR A 120 -5.34 17.64 20.10
CA THR A 120 -5.61 18.92 20.75
C THR A 120 -4.81 20.01 20.04
N ASN A 121 -5.48 21.08 19.64
CA ASN A 121 -4.81 22.27 19.15
C ASN A 121 -4.10 22.97 20.33
N THR A 122 -2.78 23.13 20.25
CA THR A 122 -1.97 23.82 21.28
C THR A 122 -1.62 25.24 20.86
N TRP A 123 -2.56 25.92 20.19
CA TRP A 123 -2.38 27.28 19.67
C TRP A 123 -2.24 28.28 20.82
N GLY A 124 -1.01 28.51 21.28
CA GLY A 124 -0.70 29.45 22.37
C GLY A 124 0.05 28.85 23.55
N THR A 125 0.27 27.53 23.58
CA THR A 125 0.98 26.86 24.69
C THR A 125 2.52 26.87 24.56
N TRP A 126 3.07 27.42 23.47
CA TRP A 126 4.52 27.47 23.24
C TRP A 126 5.10 28.73 23.88
N GLY A 127 5.34 28.66 25.20
CA GLY A 127 6.21 29.60 25.87
C GLY A 127 7.60 29.57 25.22
N ASN A 128 8.04 30.73 24.71
CA ASN A 128 9.34 31.01 24.08
C ASN A 128 9.43 30.88 22.54
N ILE A 129 8.37 31.17 21.78
CA ILE A 129 8.53 31.64 20.39
C ILE A 129 8.26 33.15 20.38
N GLU A 130 9.19 33.92 19.82
CA GLU A 130 9.03 35.35 19.56
C GLU A 130 7.70 35.58 18.81
N THR A 131 6.84 36.40 19.39
CA THR A 131 5.46 36.68 18.95
C THR A 131 5.35 37.25 17.53
N ASP A 132 6.47 37.52 16.86
CA ASP A 132 6.53 38.17 15.56
C ASP A 132 6.52 37.17 14.37
N GLN A 133 6.55 35.84 14.63
CA GLN A 133 6.50 34.81 13.58
C GLN A 133 5.23 33.95 13.57
N ILE A 134 4.30 34.18 14.51
CA ILE A 134 2.99 33.51 14.50
C ILE A 134 2.01 34.46 13.80
N PRO A 135 1.51 34.15 12.59
CA PRO A 135 0.53 35.01 11.94
C PRO A 135 -0.71 35.10 12.84
N ASN A 136 -0.97 36.31 13.35
CA ASN A 136 -2.18 36.63 14.09
C ASN A 136 -3.38 36.35 13.17
N GLN A 137 -4.03 35.20 13.34
CA GLN A 137 -5.27 34.90 12.62
C GLN A 137 -6.41 35.63 13.31
N SER A 138 -6.78 36.78 12.75
CA SER A 138 -7.93 37.60 13.15
C SER A 138 -9.30 36.93 12.89
N SER A 139 -9.33 35.69 12.38
CA SER A 139 -10.54 34.89 12.15
C SER A 139 -10.59 33.71 13.12
N GLY A 140 -11.52 33.74 14.07
CA GLY A 140 -11.66 32.74 15.13
C GLY A 140 -12.15 31.36 14.67
N THR A 141 -11.37 30.65 13.87
CA THR A 141 -11.74 29.33 13.34
C THR A 141 -11.39 28.18 14.28
N TYR A 142 -10.34 28.31 15.11
CA TYR A 142 -9.89 27.26 16.04
C TYR A 142 -9.42 27.86 17.37
N LYS A 143 -9.78 27.24 18.48
CA LYS A 143 -9.41 27.69 19.84
C LYS A 143 -8.23 26.87 20.39
N ASP A 144 -7.43 27.48 21.26
CA ASP A 144 -6.46 26.75 22.07
C ASP A 144 -7.17 25.72 22.95
N GLY A 145 -6.62 24.51 23.04
CA GLY A 145 -7.24 23.40 23.75
C GLY A 145 -8.42 22.73 23.03
N GLU A 146 -8.79 23.17 21.82
CA GLU A 146 -9.86 22.53 21.04
C GLU A 146 -9.42 21.17 20.48
N THR A 147 -10.25 20.14 20.66
CA THR A 147 -10.05 18.83 20.03
C THR A 147 -10.49 18.89 18.56
N LEU A 148 -9.54 18.74 17.66
CA LEU A 148 -9.75 18.72 16.21
C LEU A 148 -9.42 17.35 15.64
N TYR A 149 -10.02 17.01 14.51
CA TYR A 149 -9.66 15.82 13.75
C TYR A 149 -8.76 16.19 12.57
N GLY A 150 -7.68 15.45 12.38
CA GLY A 150 -6.78 15.73 11.27
C GLY A 150 -5.76 14.64 11.02
N LEU A 151 -5.00 14.86 9.96
CA LEU A 151 -3.94 13.97 9.53
C LEU A 151 -2.69 14.26 10.37
N LYS A 152 -2.17 13.25 11.07
CA LYS A 152 -0.88 13.32 11.75
C LYS A 152 0.27 13.32 10.73
N PRO A 153 1.48 13.74 11.13
CA PRO A 153 2.68 13.65 10.29
C PRO A 153 2.89 12.23 9.74
N TYR A 154 3.50 12.15 8.56
CA TYR A 154 3.82 10.88 7.92
C TYR A 154 4.82 10.09 8.76
N VAL A 155 4.57 8.79 8.95
CA VAL A 155 5.45 7.90 9.70
C VAL A 155 6.02 6.83 8.78
N TYR A 156 7.34 6.80 8.64
CA TYR A 156 8.06 5.83 7.81
C TYR A 156 8.12 4.45 8.49
N TYR A 157 8.11 3.38 7.68
CA TYR A 157 8.42 2.03 8.15
C TYR A 157 9.92 1.89 8.37
N SER A 158 10.41 2.38 9.50
CA SER A 158 11.86 2.46 9.76
C SER A 158 12.26 1.69 11.00
N CYS A 159 13.50 1.18 10.97
CA CYS A 159 14.13 0.53 12.09
C CYS A 159 15.59 1.00 12.22
N ARG A 160 16.05 1.24 13.45
CA ARG A 160 17.41 1.72 13.74
C ARG A 160 18.28 0.56 14.20
N TYR A 161 19.47 0.47 13.62
CA TYR A 161 20.47 -0.53 13.92
C TYR A 161 21.76 0.13 14.39
N LYS A 162 22.34 -0.40 15.46
CA LYS A 162 23.57 0.11 16.04
C LYS A 162 24.53 -1.03 16.37
N SER A 163 25.82 -0.81 16.08
CA SER A 163 26.91 -1.69 16.49
C SER A 163 28.15 -0.86 16.81
N GLY A 164 28.40 -0.66 18.10
CA GLY A 164 29.38 0.30 18.59
C GLY A 164 29.05 1.74 18.21
N ASP A 165 30.04 2.62 18.27
CA ASP A 165 29.85 4.05 17.97
C ASP A 165 30.01 4.39 16.49
N ASN A 166 30.65 3.51 15.72
CA ASN A 166 30.98 3.77 14.32
C ASN A 166 29.88 3.30 13.34
N ASN A 167 28.93 2.48 13.79
CA ASN A 167 27.82 1.99 12.99
C ASN A 167 26.50 2.31 13.69
N ASP A 168 25.72 3.21 13.08
CA ASP A 168 24.43 3.67 13.57
C ASP A 168 23.60 4.10 12.36
N ILE A 169 22.70 3.24 11.92
CA ILE A 169 21.92 3.44 10.70
C ILE A 169 20.42 3.31 10.99
N VAL A 170 19.62 4.00 10.21
CA VAL A 170 18.18 3.78 10.08
C VAL A 170 17.94 3.20 8.69
N ILE A 171 17.24 2.08 8.64
CA ILE A 171 16.76 1.51 7.38
C ILE A 171 15.26 1.76 7.31
N THR A 172 14.83 2.47 6.26
CA THR A 172 13.42 2.59 5.89
C THR A 172 13.08 1.51 4.88
N TYR A 173 12.01 0.78 5.14
CA TYR A 173 11.49 -0.30 4.33
C TYR A 173 10.25 0.15 3.56
N SER A 174 10.01 -0.45 2.40
CA SER A 174 8.79 -0.25 1.62
C SER A 174 7.90 -1.50 1.60
N LEU A 175 6.74 -1.39 0.94
CA LEU A 175 5.84 -2.51 0.66
C LEU A 175 6.43 -3.48 -0.38
N ASP A 176 7.43 -3.06 -1.17
CA ASP A 176 8.25 -3.93 -2.02
C ASP A 176 9.67 -4.11 -1.43
N ASN A 177 10.63 -4.58 -2.23
CA ASN A 177 12.01 -4.83 -1.78
C ASN A 177 12.92 -3.60 -1.88
N TYR A 178 12.36 -2.39 -1.93
CA TYR A 178 13.14 -1.16 -1.90
C TYR A 178 13.47 -0.74 -0.47
N ILE A 179 14.68 -0.27 -0.24
CA ILE A 179 15.09 0.28 1.06
C ILE A 179 15.85 1.58 0.91
N ALA A 180 15.81 2.38 1.97
CA ALA A 180 16.71 3.50 2.19
C ALA A 180 17.57 3.24 3.41
N ILE A 181 18.89 3.31 3.27
CA ILE A 181 19.88 3.17 4.34
C ILE A 181 20.49 4.54 4.60
N GLN A 182 20.28 5.07 5.80
CA GLN A 182 20.79 6.38 6.20
C GLN A 182 21.46 6.32 7.55
N GLY A 183 22.51 7.13 7.76
CA GLY A 183 23.19 7.23 9.05
C GLY A 183 24.69 7.10 8.89
N LYS A 184 25.34 6.32 9.75
CA LYS A 184 26.79 6.19 9.82
C LYS A 184 27.22 4.74 9.73
N ILE A 185 28.18 4.44 8.84
CA ILE A 185 28.83 3.13 8.72
C ILE A 185 30.34 3.34 8.71
N GLY A 186 31.06 2.65 9.59
CA GLY A 186 32.52 2.81 9.72
C GLY A 186 32.94 4.25 10.01
N GLY A 187 32.11 5.02 10.72
CA GLY A 187 32.36 6.42 11.02
C GLY A 187 32.01 7.41 9.89
N LYS A 188 31.64 6.93 8.69
CA LYS A 188 31.27 7.76 7.54
C LYS A 188 29.76 7.87 7.39
N THR A 189 29.28 9.06 7.05
CA THR A 189 27.87 9.25 6.72
C THR A 189 27.52 8.54 5.42
N VAL A 190 26.39 7.84 5.41
CA VAL A 190 25.88 7.11 4.24
C VAL A 190 24.42 7.50 3.99
N SER A 191 24.08 7.61 2.71
CA SER A 191 22.71 7.71 2.20
C SER A 191 22.63 6.87 0.94
N LYS A 192 21.98 5.72 1.03
CA LYS A 192 21.88 4.74 -0.08
C LYS A 192 20.45 4.29 -0.24
N TYR A 193 20.02 4.14 -1.49
CA TYR A 193 18.66 3.79 -1.86
C TYR A 193 18.70 2.78 -2.99
N GLY A 194 17.85 1.76 -2.94
CA GLY A 194 17.82 0.78 -4.01
C GLY A 194 16.94 -0.43 -3.71
N TYR A 195 16.67 -1.19 -4.75
CA TYR A 195 16.03 -2.49 -4.67
C TYR A 195 17.03 -3.54 -4.20
N VAL A 196 16.60 -4.40 -3.28
CA VAL A 196 17.38 -5.52 -2.77
C VAL A 196 16.92 -6.78 -3.48
N LEU A 197 17.73 -7.26 -4.42
CA LEU A 197 17.44 -8.43 -5.28
C LEU A 197 18.64 -9.38 -5.32
N SER A 198 18.39 -10.66 -5.61
CA SER A 198 19.40 -11.70 -5.83
C SER A 198 19.54 -12.05 -7.33
N ASP A 199 20.55 -12.86 -7.66
CA ASP A 199 20.69 -13.52 -8.97
C ASP A 199 20.70 -12.58 -10.19
N ILE A 200 21.41 -11.45 -10.06
CA ILE A 200 21.64 -10.50 -11.16
C ILE A 200 23.08 -10.61 -11.67
N THR A 201 23.21 -10.80 -12.98
CA THR A 201 24.47 -10.72 -13.73
C THR A 201 24.38 -9.63 -14.79
N ILE A 202 25.33 -8.70 -14.79
CA ILE A 202 25.42 -7.65 -15.82
C ILE A 202 26.29 -8.19 -16.95
N GLU A 203 25.69 -8.48 -18.10
CA GLU A 203 26.42 -8.99 -19.27
C GLU A 203 27.10 -7.85 -20.01
N ASN A 204 26.35 -6.78 -20.29
CA ASN A 204 26.85 -5.57 -20.93
C ASN A 204 25.87 -4.40 -20.74
N ASP A 205 26.05 -3.31 -21.49
CA ASP A 205 25.23 -2.11 -21.32
C ASP A 205 23.76 -2.24 -21.73
N ASN A 206 23.45 -3.24 -22.56
CA ASN A 206 22.14 -3.46 -23.16
C ASN A 206 21.50 -4.79 -22.72
N GLU A 207 22.17 -5.55 -21.85
CA GLU A 207 21.75 -6.91 -21.49
C GLU A 207 22.10 -7.24 -20.06
N VAL A 208 21.12 -7.75 -19.32
CA VAL A 208 21.24 -8.21 -17.93
C VAL A 208 20.53 -9.55 -17.79
N THR A 209 21.14 -10.48 -17.06
CA THR A 209 20.50 -11.74 -16.69
C THR A 209 19.96 -11.64 -15.26
N TYR A 210 18.67 -11.89 -15.06
CA TYR A 210 18.02 -11.93 -13.74
C TYR A 210 17.30 -13.26 -13.55
N LYS A 211 17.64 -13.99 -12.47
CA LYS A 211 17.11 -15.34 -12.18
C LYS A 211 17.14 -16.29 -13.39
N GLY A 212 18.24 -16.23 -14.16
CA GLY A 212 18.44 -17.04 -15.37
C GLY A 212 17.76 -16.52 -16.64
N ILE A 213 17.01 -15.41 -16.56
CA ILE A 213 16.31 -14.81 -17.70
C ILE A 213 17.10 -13.63 -18.26
N THR A 214 17.37 -13.64 -19.56
CA THR A 214 18.00 -12.51 -20.27
C THR A 214 16.99 -11.38 -20.54
N ILE A 215 17.27 -10.20 -19.97
CA ILE A 215 16.50 -8.97 -20.12
C ILE A 215 17.25 -8.00 -21.04
N ASN A 216 16.56 -7.54 -22.08
CA ASN A 216 17.07 -6.62 -23.10
C ASN A 216 16.29 -5.30 -23.08
N SER A 217 16.71 -4.34 -23.91
CA SER A 217 15.96 -3.10 -24.11
C SER A 217 14.59 -3.36 -24.74
N GLU A 218 13.56 -2.67 -24.26
CA GLU A 218 12.23 -2.72 -24.86
C GLU A 218 12.10 -1.74 -26.02
N ASN A 219 11.36 -2.13 -27.05
CA ASN A 219 11.07 -1.29 -28.19
C ASN A 219 9.57 -1.07 -28.34
N GLY A 220 9.13 0.18 -28.40
CA GLY A 220 7.81 0.51 -28.94
C GLY A 220 6.64 0.24 -27.99
N TYR A 221 6.84 0.33 -26.68
CA TYR A 221 5.72 0.36 -25.72
C TYR A 221 4.84 1.59 -26.01
N THR A 222 3.55 1.37 -26.26
CA THR A 222 2.61 2.41 -26.70
C THR A 222 1.39 2.49 -25.78
N GLU A 223 0.90 3.71 -25.60
CA GLU A 223 -0.32 4.01 -24.84
C GLU A 223 -1.17 5.03 -25.60
N ASN A 224 -2.48 4.95 -25.40
CA ASN A 224 -3.41 6.00 -25.76
C ASN A 224 -3.32 7.12 -24.72
N VAL A 225 -3.28 8.37 -25.17
CA VAL A 225 -3.34 9.53 -24.30
C VAL A 225 -4.22 10.61 -24.93
N MET A 226 -5.00 11.27 -24.09
CA MET A 226 -5.80 12.42 -24.50
C MET A 226 -4.97 13.69 -24.41
N VAL A 227 -4.87 14.40 -25.53
CA VAL A 227 -4.11 15.64 -25.66
C VAL A 227 -4.86 16.60 -26.56
N ASN A 228 -5.09 17.82 -26.09
CA ASN A 228 -5.76 18.89 -26.83
C ASN A 228 -7.15 18.47 -27.38
N GLY A 229 -7.86 17.63 -26.61
CA GLY A 229 -9.21 17.18 -26.92
C GLY A 229 -9.34 15.98 -27.86
N THR A 230 -8.22 15.38 -28.28
CA THR A 230 -8.19 14.17 -29.12
C THR A 230 -7.42 13.05 -28.42
N VAL A 231 -7.87 11.81 -28.58
CA VAL A 231 -7.13 10.62 -28.12
C VAL A 231 -6.23 10.14 -29.24
N GLY A 232 -4.93 10.05 -28.98
CA GLY A 232 -3.94 9.49 -29.90
C GLY A 232 -3.12 8.39 -29.24
N THR A 233 -2.56 7.50 -30.05
CA THR A 233 -1.65 6.42 -29.60
C THR A 233 -0.21 6.83 -29.83
N TYR A 234 0.61 6.82 -28.79
CA TYR A 234 2.00 7.29 -28.84
C TYR A 234 2.92 6.29 -28.15
N LYS A 235 4.19 6.25 -28.60
CA LYS A 235 5.25 5.55 -27.84
C LYS A 235 5.39 6.26 -26.50
N CYS A 236 5.56 5.51 -25.42
CA CYS A 236 5.63 6.10 -24.09
C CYS A 236 6.70 5.48 -23.20
N ILE A 237 7.21 6.31 -22.28
CA ILE A 237 8.14 5.92 -21.22
C ILE A 237 7.73 6.62 -19.94
N LYS A 238 8.07 6.01 -18.80
CA LYS A 238 7.91 6.63 -17.49
C LYS A 238 9.28 6.90 -16.89
N LYS A 239 9.54 8.13 -16.47
CA LYS A 239 10.79 8.55 -15.83
C LYS A 239 10.47 9.40 -14.61
N ASN A 240 11.01 9.01 -13.45
CA ASN A 240 10.89 9.76 -12.21
C ASN A 240 9.43 10.15 -11.86
N GLY A 241 8.50 9.22 -12.07
CA GLY A 241 7.06 9.39 -11.81
C GLY A 241 6.27 10.03 -12.95
N THR A 242 6.91 10.71 -13.90
CA THR A 242 6.24 11.37 -15.03
C THR A 242 6.21 10.45 -16.25
N LYS A 243 5.04 10.37 -16.91
CA LYS A 243 4.92 9.73 -18.22
C LYS A 243 5.21 10.72 -19.35
N TYR A 244 6.03 10.26 -20.28
CA TYR A 244 6.41 10.98 -21.49
C TYR A 244 5.93 10.19 -22.70
N TYR A 245 5.55 10.92 -23.73
CA TYR A 245 5.04 10.41 -24.99
C TYR A 245 5.85 11.01 -26.14
N TRP A 246 6.10 10.23 -27.18
CA TRP A 246 6.81 10.70 -28.36
C TRP A 246 5.85 10.97 -29.51
N ASP A 247 5.89 12.18 -30.07
CA ASP A 247 5.15 12.53 -31.27
C ASP A 247 6.08 12.50 -32.50
N ASP A 248 5.82 11.53 -33.39
CA ASP A 248 6.61 11.33 -34.60
C ASP A 248 6.48 12.52 -35.58
N ASN A 249 5.40 13.30 -35.53
CA ASN A 249 5.21 14.46 -36.42
C ASN A 249 6.04 15.66 -35.98
N SER A 250 5.97 16.02 -34.69
CA SER A 250 6.74 17.14 -34.13
C SER A 250 8.18 16.77 -33.80
N ARG A 251 8.50 15.47 -33.79
CA ARG A 251 9.80 14.91 -33.39
C ARG A 251 10.23 15.40 -32.01
N SER A 252 9.26 15.48 -31.10
CA SER A 252 9.46 15.94 -29.73
C SER A 252 8.75 15.03 -28.74
N ALA A 253 9.31 14.97 -27.53
CA ALA A 253 8.64 14.35 -26.40
C ALA A 253 7.70 15.35 -25.72
N PHE A 254 6.59 14.87 -25.18
CA PHE A 254 5.67 15.67 -24.39
C PHE A 254 5.14 14.89 -23.19
N SER A 255 4.67 15.60 -22.17
CA SER A 255 3.86 15.04 -21.09
C SER A 255 2.43 15.58 -21.19
N ALA A 256 1.47 14.83 -20.64
CA ALA A 256 0.05 15.19 -20.67
C ALA A 256 -0.47 15.49 -19.26
N LEU A 257 -0.90 16.72 -19.03
CA LEU A 257 -1.46 17.18 -17.76
C LEU A 257 -2.88 17.71 -17.97
N ASN A 258 -3.87 17.07 -17.34
CA ASN A 258 -5.29 17.43 -17.48
C ASN A 258 -5.75 17.57 -18.94
N GLY A 259 -5.27 16.69 -19.83
CA GLY A 259 -5.56 16.73 -21.26
C GLY A 259 -4.80 17.79 -22.06
N LYS A 260 -3.91 18.57 -21.42
CA LYS A 260 -3.06 19.56 -22.09
C LYS A 260 -1.68 18.99 -22.38
N ARG A 261 -1.15 19.36 -23.55
CA ARG A 261 0.20 19.03 -23.99
C ARG A 261 1.23 19.93 -23.30
N ILE A 262 2.27 19.34 -22.74
CA ILE A 262 3.44 20.07 -22.24
C ILE A 262 4.67 19.50 -22.96
N GLU A 263 5.24 20.28 -23.87
CA GLU A 263 6.46 19.90 -24.60
C GLU A 263 7.64 19.74 -23.65
N GLN A 264 8.50 18.76 -23.93
CA GLN A 264 9.63 18.39 -23.10
C GLN A 264 10.91 18.40 -23.96
N SER A 265 11.94 19.06 -23.44
CA SER A 265 13.26 19.11 -24.07
C SER A 265 14.21 18.11 -23.43
N GLY A 266 15.21 17.65 -24.20
CA GLY A 266 16.26 16.75 -23.69
C GLY A 266 15.88 15.27 -23.58
N ILE A 267 14.73 14.86 -24.10
CA ILE A 267 14.33 13.44 -24.20
C ILE A 267 14.47 12.99 -25.65
N SER A 268 15.24 11.93 -25.87
CA SER A 268 15.53 11.39 -27.20
C SER A 268 14.53 10.30 -27.61
N ILE A 269 14.24 10.16 -28.91
CA ILE A 269 13.47 9.03 -29.46
C ILE A 269 14.09 7.68 -29.09
N ASP A 270 15.42 7.62 -28.97
CA ASP A 270 16.15 6.41 -28.59
C ASP A 270 15.66 5.85 -27.25
N GLU A 271 15.24 6.70 -26.31
CA GLU A 271 14.72 6.27 -25.02
C GLU A 271 13.38 5.51 -25.13
N PHE A 272 12.63 5.72 -26.22
CA PHE A 272 11.36 5.04 -26.49
C PHE A 272 11.52 3.79 -27.34
N THR A 273 12.50 3.78 -28.25
CA THR A 273 12.75 2.65 -29.17
C THR A 273 13.76 1.65 -28.63
N ASN A 274 14.65 2.07 -27.73
CA ASN A 274 15.63 1.27 -27.02
C ASN A 274 15.51 1.56 -25.52
N ASN A 275 14.31 1.36 -24.96
CA ASN A 275 14.02 1.67 -23.57
C ASN A 275 14.84 0.76 -22.63
N LYS A 276 15.72 1.38 -21.84
CA LYS A 276 16.63 0.71 -20.89
C LYS A 276 16.13 0.71 -19.45
N ASN A 277 14.88 1.10 -19.17
CA ASN A 277 14.37 1.18 -17.79
C ASN A 277 14.50 -0.15 -17.04
N ALA A 278 14.11 -1.27 -17.66
CA ALA A 278 14.23 -2.58 -17.04
C ALA A 278 15.70 -2.98 -16.79
N ILE A 279 16.61 -2.66 -17.72
CA ILE A 279 18.05 -2.91 -17.56
C ILE A 279 18.62 -2.07 -16.41
N ASN A 280 18.30 -0.77 -16.38
CA ASN A 280 18.80 0.15 -15.37
C ASN A 280 18.28 -0.20 -13.97
N TYR A 281 17.04 -0.68 -13.86
CA TYR A 281 16.50 -1.24 -12.63
C TYR A 281 17.42 -2.33 -12.05
N PHE A 282 17.77 -3.33 -12.85
CA PHE A 282 18.60 -4.43 -12.39
C PHE A 282 20.06 -4.01 -12.17
N LYS A 283 20.59 -3.07 -12.96
CA LYS A 283 21.91 -2.48 -12.69
C LYS A 283 21.96 -1.77 -11.33
N GLU A 284 20.99 -0.89 -11.03
CA GLU A 284 20.93 -0.22 -9.73
C GLU A 284 20.72 -1.21 -8.58
N ALA A 285 19.91 -2.26 -8.78
CA ALA A 285 19.73 -3.31 -7.77
C ALA A 285 21.01 -4.12 -7.53
N LYS A 286 21.80 -4.40 -8.59
CA LYS A 286 23.10 -5.06 -8.50
C LYS A 286 24.10 -4.21 -7.73
N GLU A 287 24.16 -2.91 -8.01
CA GLU A 287 24.98 -1.97 -7.24
C GLU A 287 24.62 -1.96 -5.76
N MET A 288 23.32 -1.98 -5.43
CA MET A 288 22.84 -2.06 -4.06
C MET A 288 23.22 -3.39 -3.38
N MET A 289 23.04 -4.52 -4.08
CA MET A 289 23.46 -5.83 -3.59
C MET A 289 24.97 -5.86 -3.29
N ASP A 290 25.80 -5.39 -4.23
CA ASP A 290 27.24 -5.40 -4.07
C ASP A 290 27.68 -4.45 -2.96
N TYR A 291 27.04 -3.29 -2.81
CA TYR A 291 27.27 -2.39 -1.69
C TYR A 291 26.99 -3.06 -0.34
N ILE A 292 25.84 -3.74 -0.20
CA ILE A 292 25.48 -4.46 1.03
C ILE A 292 26.49 -5.59 1.31
N LYS A 293 26.80 -6.42 0.32
CA LYS A 293 27.74 -7.56 0.47
C LYS A 293 29.15 -7.11 0.82
N ASN A 294 29.61 -6.00 0.26
CA ASN A 294 30.96 -5.48 0.49
C ASN A 294 31.06 -4.58 1.74
N THR A 295 29.96 -4.31 2.44
CA THR A 295 29.94 -3.52 3.67
C THR A 295 29.83 -4.44 4.88
N PRO A 296 30.90 -4.66 5.67
CA PRO A 296 30.92 -5.69 6.73
C PRO A 296 29.79 -5.59 7.76
N PHE A 297 29.39 -4.36 8.11
CA PHE A 297 28.28 -4.16 9.04
C PHE A 297 26.91 -4.53 8.43
N LEU A 298 26.71 -4.29 7.13
CA LEU A 298 25.46 -4.61 6.46
C LEU A 298 25.39 -6.10 6.10
N SER A 299 26.50 -6.70 5.68
CA SER A 299 26.55 -8.12 5.29
C SER A 299 26.24 -9.07 6.43
N GLU A 300 26.48 -8.66 7.68
CA GLU A 300 26.23 -9.42 8.91
C GLU A 300 25.14 -8.79 9.78
N LEU A 301 24.32 -7.88 9.22
CA LEU A 301 23.27 -7.20 9.97
C LEU A 301 22.21 -8.20 10.44
N SER A 302 21.88 -8.14 11.72
CA SER A 302 20.96 -9.06 12.40
C SER A 302 19.94 -8.30 13.27
N THR A 303 18.91 -8.98 13.76
CA THR A 303 17.97 -8.34 14.71
C THR A 303 18.57 -8.05 16.08
N ASN A 304 19.75 -8.60 16.40
CA ASN A 304 20.51 -8.23 17.60
C ASN A 304 21.11 -6.84 17.52
N ASN A 305 21.23 -6.26 16.32
CA ASN A 305 21.73 -4.89 16.15
C ASN A 305 20.63 -3.83 16.36
N ILE A 306 19.38 -4.23 16.53
CA ILE A 306 18.27 -3.29 16.69
C ILE A 306 18.32 -2.63 18.07
N VAL A 307 18.01 -1.34 18.11
CA VAL A 307 17.87 -0.58 19.35
C VAL A 307 16.41 -0.26 19.64
N ASP A 308 16.06 -0.24 20.92
CA ASP A 308 14.75 0.21 21.37
C ASP A 308 14.55 1.69 21.01
N ILE A 309 13.43 1.99 20.38
CA ILE A 309 13.13 3.33 19.87
C ILE A 309 12.89 4.39 20.97
N ASN A 310 12.54 3.98 22.20
CA ASN A 310 12.35 4.91 23.32
C ASN A 310 13.69 5.31 23.96
N THR A 311 14.56 4.32 24.16
CA THR A 311 15.78 4.45 24.95
C THR A 311 17.03 4.62 24.10
N GLY A 312 16.99 4.15 22.84
CA GLY A 312 18.16 4.05 21.97
C GLY A 312 19.17 2.99 22.40
N ALA A 313 18.84 2.16 23.40
CA ALA A 313 19.68 1.08 23.88
C ALA A 313 19.38 -0.23 23.14
N SER A 314 20.38 -1.12 23.04
CA SER A 314 20.16 -2.48 22.57
C SER A 314 19.22 -3.24 23.50
N TYR A 315 18.41 -4.16 22.95
CA TYR A 315 17.55 -5.01 23.76
C TYR A 315 18.39 -5.90 24.69
N SER A 316 18.15 -5.80 26.00
CA SER A 316 18.88 -6.57 27.01
C SER A 316 18.51 -8.05 27.01
N ASN A 317 17.26 -8.39 26.68
CA ASN A 317 16.79 -9.76 26.53
C ASN A 317 16.13 -9.94 25.16
N THR A 318 16.29 -11.11 24.55
CA THR A 318 15.64 -11.46 23.28
C THR A 318 14.12 -11.48 23.39
N GLN A 319 13.55 -11.69 24.58
CA GLN A 319 12.09 -11.65 24.80
C GLN A 319 11.51 -10.23 24.78
N ASP A 320 12.32 -9.21 25.02
CA ASP A 320 11.90 -7.80 24.99
C ASP A 320 11.96 -7.24 23.56
N ASN A 321 12.63 -7.95 22.65
CA ASN A 321 12.74 -7.60 21.24
C ASN A 321 11.41 -7.94 20.53
N PRO A 322 10.68 -6.96 19.97
CA PRO A 322 9.42 -7.20 19.29
C PRO A 322 9.57 -7.86 17.91
N TYR A 323 10.81 -8.01 17.42
CA TYR A 323 11.15 -8.59 16.12
C TYR A 323 11.55 -10.06 16.23
N GLN A 324 11.27 -10.85 15.19
CA GLN A 324 11.73 -12.23 15.12
C GLN A 324 13.27 -12.30 15.11
N SER A 325 13.83 -13.35 15.71
CA SER A 325 15.28 -13.55 15.75
C SER A 325 15.81 -13.95 14.37
N ILE A 326 16.55 -13.06 13.72
CA ILE A 326 17.13 -13.29 12.39
C ILE A 326 18.62 -12.98 12.46
N ASN A 327 19.43 -13.99 12.16
CA ASN A 327 20.88 -13.90 12.23
C ASN A 327 21.48 -13.06 11.09
N LYS A 328 20.82 -13.05 9.92
CA LYS A 328 21.27 -12.31 8.75
C LYS A 328 20.08 -11.77 7.97
N ILE A 329 19.82 -10.47 8.11
CA ILE A 329 18.70 -9.79 7.45
C ILE A 329 18.90 -9.80 5.93
N PHE A 330 20.11 -9.47 5.48
CA PHE A 330 20.47 -9.46 4.06
C PHE A 330 21.07 -10.79 3.63
N ASP A 331 20.21 -11.78 3.44
CA ASP A 331 20.55 -13.06 2.84
C ASP A 331 20.11 -13.12 1.37
N PHE A 332 21.09 -13.15 0.46
CA PHE A 332 20.88 -13.07 -0.99
C PHE A 332 20.68 -14.42 -1.70
N THR A 333 20.38 -15.52 -0.98
CA THR A 333 20.06 -16.79 -1.64
C THR A 333 18.71 -16.75 -2.36
N ASN A 334 17.70 -16.06 -1.81
CA ASN A 334 16.39 -15.79 -2.41
C ASN A 334 15.71 -14.65 -1.65
N ILE A 335 16.33 -13.47 -1.67
CA ILE A 335 15.97 -12.38 -0.77
C ILE A 335 14.54 -11.86 -1.00
N GLU A 336 14.01 -12.05 -2.20
CA GLU A 336 12.69 -11.58 -2.63
C GLU A 336 11.53 -12.45 -2.17
N ASN A 337 11.78 -13.71 -1.79
CA ASN A 337 10.72 -14.62 -1.37
C ASN A 337 10.04 -14.13 -0.08
N LYS A 338 8.73 -14.39 0.04
CA LYS A 338 7.92 -13.96 1.20
C LYS A 338 8.44 -14.49 2.55
N ASP A 339 9.03 -15.69 2.54
CA ASP A 339 9.61 -16.37 3.70
C ASP A 339 11.11 -16.07 3.91
N SER A 340 11.71 -15.21 3.09
CA SER A 340 13.11 -14.81 3.26
C SER A 340 13.33 -14.08 4.59
N ASN A 341 14.57 -14.12 5.09
CA ASN A 341 14.96 -13.35 6.28
C ASN A 341 14.66 -11.86 6.12
N PHE A 342 14.92 -11.30 4.93
CA PHE A 342 14.66 -9.90 4.63
C PHE A 342 13.16 -9.58 4.70
N ASN A 343 12.31 -10.36 4.04
CA ASN A 343 10.86 -10.11 4.01
C ASN A 343 10.18 -10.39 5.35
N THR A 344 10.64 -11.41 6.08
CA THR A 344 10.18 -11.66 7.46
C THR A 344 10.47 -10.45 8.34
N HIS A 345 11.70 -9.93 8.30
CA HIS A 345 12.08 -8.77 9.08
C HIS A 345 11.36 -7.49 8.66
N ARG A 346 11.25 -7.26 7.34
CA ARG A 346 10.51 -6.14 6.74
C ARG A 346 9.06 -6.12 7.24
N ARG A 347 8.40 -7.29 7.23
CA ARG A 347 7.03 -7.45 7.74
C ARG A 347 6.93 -7.09 9.22
N ASP A 348 7.87 -7.55 10.04
CA ASP A 348 7.89 -7.21 11.47
C ASP A 348 8.10 -5.71 11.71
N VAL A 349 8.97 -5.05 10.94
CA VAL A 349 9.19 -3.59 11.01
C VAL A 349 7.93 -2.81 10.66
N ILE A 350 7.27 -3.15 9.57
CA ILE A 350 6.03 -2.49 9.14
C ILE A 350 4.93 -2.70 10.19
N LYS A 351 4.71 -3.96 10.60
CA LYS A 351 3.71 -4.34 11.60
C LYS A 351 3.94 -3.61 12.92
N TYR A 352 5.14 -3.71 13.48
CA TYR A 352 5.48 -3.07 14.76
C TYR A 352 5.33 -1.53 14.69
N SER A 353 5.75 -0.91 13.59
CA SER A 353 5.61 0.54 13.41
C SER A 353 4.15 0.97 13.46
N ILE A 354 3.28 0.30 12.71
CA ILE A 354 1.83 0.61 12.68
C ILE A 354 1.20 0.32 14.04
N GLU A 355 1.41 -0.86 14.62
CA GLU A 355 0.80 -1.27 15.89
C GLU A 355 1.14 -0.31 17.03
N ARG A 356 2.41 0.07 17.12
CA ARG A 356 2.90 0.99 18.15
C ARG A 356 2.29 2.37 18.03
N ASN A 357 2.39 3.01 16.85
CA ASN A 357 1.91 4.38 16.67
C ASN A 357 0.39 4.47 16.74
N LEU A 358 -0.31 3.44 16.24
CA LEU A 358 -1.76 3.35 16.37
C LEU A 358 -2.17 3.16 17.83
N SER A 359 -1.47 2.33 18.60
CA SER A 359 -1.71 2.17 20.05
C SER A 359 -1.54 3.50 20.79
N ILE A 360 -0.52 4.28 20.45
CA ILE A 360 -0.31 5.63 21.01
C ILE A 360 -1.48 6.56 20.60
N ALA A 361 -1.89 6.54 19.33
CA ALA A 361 -2.99 7.37 18.85
C ALA A 361 -4.33 7.03 19.54
N ILE A 362 -4.64 5.74 19.71
CA ILE A 362 -5.84 5.27 20.41
C ILE A 362 -5.75 5.56 21.91
N SER A 363 -4.59 5.37 22.53
CA SER A 363 -4.40 5.73 23.94
C SER A 363 -4.64 7.22 24.17
N ASN A 364 -4.17 8.08 23.26
CA ASN A 364 -4.43 9.50 23.32
C ASN A 364 -5.92 9.80 23.07
N TYR A 365 -6.58 9.06 22.16
CA TYR A 365 -8.03 9.17 21.91
C TYR A 365 -8.88 8.99 23.17
N ASN A 366 -8.51 8.07 24.06
CA ASN A 366 -9.18 7.88 25.35
C ASN A 366 -9.17 9.14 26.22
N ASN A 367 -8.18 10.01 26.07
CA ASN A 367 -8.12 11.28 26.77
C ASN A 367 -9.00 12.37 26.10
N TYR A 368 -9.40 12.17 24.83
CA TYR A 368 -10.04 13.20 24.01
C TYR A 368 -11.52 12.98 23.72
N SER A 369 -11.96 11.72 23.65
CA SER A 369 -13.28 11.36 23.10
C SER A 369 -14.47 11.80 23.97
N GLY A 370 -14.23 12.05 25.27
CA GLY A 370 -15.30 12.31 26.25
C GLY A 370 -16.27 11.14 26.44
N ALA A 371 -16.02 10.00 25.80
CA ALA A 371 -16.86 8.82 25.86
C ALA A 371 -16.48 7.96 27.08
N SER A 372 -17.48 7.37 27.74
CA SER A 372 -17.27 6.48 28.89
C SER A 372 -16.65 5.12 28.53
N VAL A 373 -16.14 4.98 27.31
CA VAL A 373 -15.63 3.73 26.73
C VAL A 373 -14.11 3.80 26.65
N ASN A 374 -13.43 2.73 27.05
CA ASN A 374 -12.00 2.58 26.87
C ASN A 374 -11.72 1.96 25.50
N PHE A 375 -11.25 2.77 24.56
CA PHE A 375 -10.84 2.37 23.21
C PHE A 375 -9.52 1.61 23.28
N GLN A 376 -9.44 0.49 22.56
CA GLN A 376 -8.25 -0.36 22.53
C GLN A 376 -7.87 -0.69 21.09
N MET A 377 -6.58 -0.89 20.83
CA MET A 377 -6.14 -1.36 19.52
C MET A 377 -6.63 -2.80 19.31
N PRO A 378 -7.44 -3.08 18.28
CA PRO A 378 -7.82 -4.45 17.97
C PRO A 378 -6.62 -5.18 17.38
N LYS A 379 -6.50 -6.47 17.70
CA LYS A 379 -5.50 -7.34 17.10
C LYS A 379 -5.93 -7.69 15.67
N LEU A 380 -5.22 -7.17 14.68
CA LEU A 380 -5.43 -7.51 13.27
C LEU A 380 -5.07 -8.98 13.02
N LYS A 381 -5.76 -9.64 12.09
CA LYS A 381 -5.45 -11.02 11.72
C LYS A 381 -4.19 -11.07 10.86
N GLU A 382 -3.48 -12.19 10.87
CA GLU A 382 -2.32 -12.38 9.99
C GLU A 382 -2.70 -12.27 8.50
N THR A 383 -3.91 -12.68 8.13
CA THR A 383 -4.44 -12.47 6.77
C THR A 383 -4.64 -11.00 6.42
N ASP A 384 -4.97 -10.15 7.40
CA ASP A 384 -5.13 -8.70 7.18
C ASP A 384 -3.75 -8.05 7.02
N TRP A 385 -2.76 -8.53 7.78
CA TRP A 385 -1.37 -8.10 7.61
C TRP A 385 -0.85 -8.43 6.22
N ASP A 386 -1.14 -9.63 5.69
CA ASP A 386 -0.74 -9.98 4.33
C ASP A 386 -1.32 -9.00 3.29
N VAL A 387 -2.60 -8.61 3.43
CA VAL A 387 -3.22 -7.58 2.59
C VAL A 387 -2.52 -6.21 2.71
N ILE A 388 -2.13 -5.82 3.93
CA ILE A 388 -1.44 -4.55 4.22
C ILE A 388 -0.02 -4.53 3.65
N MET A 389 0.67 -5.68 3.66
CA MET A 389 2.06 -5.79 3.19
C MET A 389 2.16 -5.74 1.66
N ASP A 390 1.16 -6.27 0.96
CA ASP A 390 1.21 -6.39 -0.50
C ASP A 390 0.69 -5.12 -1.19
N ASN A 391 -0.15 -4.33 -0.51
CA ASN A 391 -0.84 -3.18 -1.11
C ASN A 391 -1.05 -2.00 -0.13
N ILE A 392 -1.02 -0.78 -0.68
CA ILE A 392 -1.57 0.42 -0.03
C ILE A 392 -2.99 0.10 0.45
N SER A 393 -3.32 0.40 1.69
CA SER A 393 -4.57 -0.04 2.32
C SER A 393 -5.15 1.05 3.21
N ILE A 394 -6.47 1.03 3.37
CA ILE A 394 -7.19 1.85 4.35
C ILE A 394 -7.64 0.95 5.48
N ILE A 395 -7.28 1.32 6.70
CA ILE A 395 -7.71 0.65 7.93
C ILE A 395 -8.60 1.61 8.70
N SER A 396 -9.85 1.23 8.96
CA SER A 396 -10.79 2.01 9.75
C SER A 396 -11.16 1.28 11.03
N PHE A 397 -11.45 2.05 12.07
CA PHE A 397 -11.87 1.52 13.37
C PHE A 397 -13.20 2.14 13.79
N LEU A 398 -14.10 1.33 14.33
CA LEU A 398 -15.36 1.77 14.92
C LEU A 398 -15.59 1.02 16.23
N GLN A 399 -15.59 1.75 17.33
CA GLN A 399 -15.59 1.17 18.68
C GLN A 399 -16.57 1.89 19.60
N GLY A 400 -17.10 1.19 20.60
CA GLY A 400 -17.94 1.77 21.65
C GLY A 400 -19.43 1.90 21.35
N LEU A 401 -19.92 1.43 20.20
CA LEU A 401 -21.36 1.40 19.92
C LEU A 401 -22.05 0.27 20.70
N SER A 402 -23.19 0.54 21.35
CA SER A 402 -23.96 -0.52 22.01
C SER A 402 -24.60 -1.45 20.97
N ILE A 403 -24.39 -2.76 21.13
CA ILE A 403 -25.03 -3.80 20.31
C ILE A 403 -25.88 -4.75 21.17
N GLY A 404 -26.54 -4.18 22.19
CA GLY A 404 -27.36 -4.90 23.15
C GLY A 404 -26.54 -5.27 24.39
N GLY A 405 -26.08 -6.52 24.48
CA GLY A 405 -25.40 -7.04 25.67
C GLY A 405 -23.89 -6.77 25.75
N LYS A 406 -23.30 -6.10 24.75
CA LYS A 406 -21.88 -5.74 24.71
C LYS A 406 -21.65 -4.49 23.87
N LEU A 407 -20.46 -3.93 23.93
CA LEU A 407 -20.00 -2.87 23.02
C LEU A 407 -19.43 -3.50 21.74
N TYR A 408 -19.67 -2.83 20.62
CA TYR A 408 -19.11 -3.14 19.32
C TYR A 408 -17.71 -2.52 19.21
N ASN A 409 -16.72 -3.34 18.89
CA ASN A 409 -15.35 -2.93 18.60
C ASN A 409 -14.90 -3.64 17.33
N GLY A 410 -15.09 -2.98 16.19
CA GLY A 410 -14.77 -3.52 14.86
C GLY A 410 -13.69 -2.72 14.15
N TYR A 411 -13.12 -3.34 13.13
CA TYR A 411 -12.19 -2.73 12.20
C TYR A 411 -12.47 -3.22 10.78
N SER A 412 -12.02 -2.47 9.78
CA SER A 412 -12.05 -2.89 8.38
C SER A 412 -10.71 -2.58 7.73
N VAL A 413 -10.20 -3.53 6.94
CA VAL A 413 -9.00 -3.37 6.10
C VAL A 413 -9.45 -3.56 4.65
N ILE A 414 -9.19 -2.56 3.81
CA ILE A 414 -9.45 -2.64 2.37
C ILE A 414 -8.18 -2.22 1.62
N SER A 415 -7.70 -3.09 0.74
CA SER A 415 -6.54 -2.81 -0.11
C SER A 415 -6.88 -2.00 -1.35
N ASN A 416 -5.95 -1.13 -1.72
CA ASN A 416 -5.93 -0.35 -2.93
C ASN A 416 -5.05 -1.02 -3.98
N THR A 417 -5.63 -1.96 -4.72
CA THR A 417 -4.94 -2.62 -5.85
C THR A 417 -4.81 -1.74 -7.09
N LYS A 418 -5.43 -0.55 -7.11
CA LYS A 418 -5.39 0.41 -8.21
C LYS A 418 -4.69 1.68 -7.76
N ASN A 419 -3.38 1.60 -7.60
CA ASN A 419 -2.55 2.70 -7.16
C ASN A 419 -1.34 2.89 -8.08
N SER A 420 -0.84 4.12 -8.16
CA SER A 420 0.31 4.50 -8.99
C SER A 420 1.62 4.61 -8.20
N ASP A 421 1.58 4.31 -6.90
CA ASP A 421 2.67 4.50 -5.93
C ASP A 421 3.49 3.22 -5.70
N VAL A 422 2.85 2.05 -5.88
CA VAL A 422 3.42 0.71 -5.68
C VAL A 422 3.15 -0.14 -6.92
N VAL A 423 4.18 -0.82 -7.40
CA VAL A 423 4.05 -1.85 -8.44
C VAL A 423 4.18 -3.20 -7.73
N ALA A 424 3.04 -3.71 -7.29
CA ALA A 424 2.92 -5.02 -6.67
C ALA A 424 3.13 -6.14 -7.71
N GLU A 425 3.50 -7.32 -7.25
CA GLU A 425 3.79 -8.46 -8.13
C GLU A 425 2.57 -8.92 -8.93
N ASP A 426 1.37 -8.79 -8.36
CA ASP A 426 0.07 -9.10 -8.97
C ASP A 426 -0.49 -7.98 -9.86
N SER A 427 0.22 -6.85 -9.96
CA SER A 427 -0.23 -5.68 -10.71
C SER A 427 0.21 -5.67 -12.17
N ILE A 428 1.04 -6.64 -12.58
CA ILE A 428 1.47 -6.81 -13.98
C ILE A 428 0.55 -7.82 -14.66
N TYR A 429 0.02 -7.42 -15.81
CA TYR A 429 -0.84 -8.22 -16.66
C TYR A 429 -0.12 -8.48 -17.98
N ILE A 430 -0.50 -9.54 -18.69
CA ILE A 430 0.09 -9.90 -19.98
C ILE A 430 -0.90 -9.55 -21.08
N LYS A 431 -0.54 -8.61 -21.95
CA LYS A 431 -1.30 -8.27 -23.15
C LYS A 431 -0.75 -9.05 -24.33
N ILE A 432 -1.57 -9.88 -24.96
CA ILE A 432 -1.21 -10.65 -26.15
C ILE A 432 -1.95 -10.06 -27.35
N ASN A 433 -1.22 -9.75 -28.42
CA ASN A 433 -1.81 -9.30 -29.67
C ASN A 433 -2.21 -10.52 -30.53
N LYS A 434 -3.51 -10.77 -30.65
CA LYS A 434 -4.05 -11.82 -31.52
C LYS A 434 -4.59 -11.21 -32.82
N ASN A 435 -4.77 -12.06 -33.83
CA ASN A 435 -5.28 -11.67 -35.16
C ASN A 435 -6.64 -10.93 -35.13
N TYR A 436 -7.44 -11.07 -34.06
CA TYR A 436 -8.78 -10.50 -33.93
C TYR A 436 -8.92 -9.45 -32.81
N GLY A 437 -7.82 -9.07 -32.14
CA GLY A 437 -7.86 -8.13 -31.02
C GLY A 437 -6.78 -8.39 -30.00
N ASN A 438 -6.59 -7.42 -29.10
CA ASN A 438 -5.70 -7.60 -27.95
C ASN A 438 -6.47 -8.28 -26.82
N GLU A 439 -5.94 -9.35 -26.26
CA GLU A 439 -6.47 -9.97 -25.04
C GLU A 439 -5.49 -9.73 -23.88
N ILE A 440 -6.02 -9.61 -22.67
CA ILE A 440 -5.26 -9.28 -21.45
C ILE A 440 -5.52 -10.35 -20.40
N TYR A 441 -4.43 -10.87 -19.85
CA TYR A 441 -4.43 -12.02 -18.96
C TYR A 441 -3.72 -11.72 -17.65
N LYS A 442 -4.08 -12.46 -16.59
CA LYS A 442 -3.16 -12.59 -15.45
C LYS A 442 -1.95 -13.40 -15.87
N VAL A 443 -0.80 -13.08 -15.30
CA VAL A 443 0.47 -13.81 -15.53
C VAL A 443 0.34 -15.30 -15.19
N THR A 444 -0.54 -15.64 -14.25
CA THR A 444 -0.74 -17.00 -13.75
C THR A 444 -1.75 -17.81 -14.58
N GLU A 445 -2.27 -17.29 -15.69
CA GLU A 445 -3.16 -18.05 -16.57
C GLU A 445 -2.41 -19.23 -17.21
N ASN A 446 -3.09 -20.37 -17.33
CA ASN A 446 -2.48 -21.58 -17.84
C ASN A 446 -2.21 -21.51 -19.35
N GLY A 447 -1.02 -21.93 -19.79
CA GLY A 447 -0.72 -22.12 -21.21
C GLY A 447 -0.66 -20.83 -22.06
N LEU A 448 -0.33 -19.68 -21.47
CA LEU A 448 -0.22 -18.42 -22.20
C LEU A 448 0.83 -18.48 -23.33
N ASN A 449 0.41 -18.14 -24.54
CA ASN A 449 1.31 -17.96 -25.67
C ASN A 449 1.87 -16.53 -25.69
N THR A 450 3.13 -16.37 -25.33
CA THR A 450 3.80 -15.08 -25.16
C THR A 450 4.32 -14.47 -26.47
N THR A 451 3.99 -15.05 -27.62
CA THR A 451 4.33 -14.48 -28.94
C THR A 451 3.69 -13.09 -29.06
N ASN A 452 4.51 -12.06 -29.29
CA ASN A 452 4.09 -10.64 -29.32
C ASN A 452 3.40 -10.16 -28.03
N ALA A 453 3.70 -10.77 -26.89
CA ALA A 453 3.17 -10.37 -25.61
C ALA A 453 3.95 -9.17 -25.03
N ILE A 454 3.22 -8.30 -24.34
CA ILE A 454 3.76 -7.14 -23.64
C ILE A 454 3.19 -7.13 -22.23
N GLY A 455 4.04 -6.99 -21.21
CA GLY A 455 3.59 -6.81 -19.84
C GLY A 455 3.05 -5.39 -19.65
N VAL A 456 1.87 -5.26 -19.05
CA VAL A 456 1.16 -4.00 -18.84
C VAL A 456 0.84 -3.82 -17.36
N PHE A 457 1.06 -2.62 -16.84
CA PHE A 457 0.67 -2.28 -15.48
C PHE A 457 -0.85 -2.12 -15.40
N ASN A 458 -1.48 -2.71 -14.38
CA ASN A 458 -2.94 -2.71 -14.22
C ASN A 458 -3.55 -1.30 -14.22
N ILE A 459 -2.82 -0.30 -13.72
CA ILE A 459 -3.25 1.10 -13.69
C ILE A 459 -3.49 1.67 -15.09
N ASN A 460 -2.81 1.12 -16.10
CA ASN A 460 -2.94 1.55 -17.51
C ASN A 460 -4.16 0.92 -18.20
N LEU A 461 -4.81 -0.07 -17.54
CA LEU A 461 -6.09 -0.66 -17.97
C LEU A 461 -7.28 0.14 -17.42
N GLU A 462 -7.05 1.09 -16.52
CA GLU A 462 -8.09 1.90 -15.92
C GLU A 462 -8.49 3.08 -16.82
N ARG A 463 -9.78 3.42 -16.76
CA ARG A 463 -10.32 4.56 -17.49
C ARG A 463 -9.77 5.86 -16.91
N LYS A 464 -9.15 6.67 -17.76
CA LYS A 464 -8.69 8.03 -17.44
C LYS A 464 -9.63 9.07 -18.03
N SER A 465 -9.60 10.27 -17.47
CA SER A 465 -10.30 11.45 -18.01
C SER A 465 -9.34 12.51 -18.52
N GLY A 466 -9.81 13.31 -19.48
CA GLY A 466 -9.15 14.52 -19.93
C GLY A 466 -10.16 15.56 -20.42
N GLU A 467 -9.68 16.77 -20.67
CA GLU A 467 -10.50 17.87 -21.20
C GLU A 467 -10.61 17.75 -22.73
N GLY A 468 -11.83 17.62 -23.23
CA GLY A 468 -12.16 17.63 -24.65
C GLY A 468 -12.05 19.03 -25.27
N SER A 469 -12.06 19.13 -26.61
CA SER A 469 -11.98 20.44 -27.30
C SER A 469 -13.14 21.39 -26.98
N SER A 470 -14.26 20.86 -26.48
CA SER A 470 -15.43 21.63 -26.01
C SER A 470 -15.35 22.03 -24.53
N GLY A 471 -14.27 21.71 -23.82
CA GLY A 471 -14.15 21.85 -22.36
C GLY A 471 -14.87 20.76 -21.56
N ALA A 472 -15.57 19.84 -22.23
CA ALA A 472 -16.24 18.72 -21.56
C ALA A 472 -15.26 17.61 -21.18
N THR A 473 -15.51 16.93 -20.06
CA THR A 473 -14.75 15.74 -19.67
C THR A 473 -15.00 14.61 -20.67
N GLN A 474 -13.92 14.10 -21.26
CA GLN A 474 -13.93 12.89 -22.09
C GLN A 474 -13.10 11.80 -21.42
N TYR A 475 -13.40 10.54 -21.75
CA TYR A 475 -12.77 9.38 -21.15
C TYR A 475 -12.00 8.55 -22.17
N TYR A 476 -10.89 7.96 -21.75
CA TYR A 476 -10.09 7.07 -22.58
C TYR A 476 -9.42 5.98 -21.73
N PHE A 477 -8.94 4.93 -22.38
CA PHE A 477 -8.16 3.87 -21.76
C PHE A 477 -6.74 3.91 -22.32
N PRO A 478 -5.69 4.07 -21.47
CA PRO A 478 -4.31 4.08 -21.93
C PRO A 478 -3.93 2.81 -22.68
N ILE A 479 -4.38 1.66 -22.20
CA ILE A 479 -4.26 0.38 -22.88
C ILE A 479 -5.65 -0.21 -23.08
N THR A 480 -5.91 -0.70 -24.29
CA THR A 480 -7.15 -1.39 -24.65
C THR A 480 -6.90 -2.87 -24.93
N GLY A 481 -7.88 -3.69 -24.56
CA GLY A 481 -7.92 -5.12 -24.82
C GLY A 481 -9.07 -5.77 -24.05
N ASP A 482 -9.46 -6.97 -24.49
CA ASP A 482 -10.47 -7.77 -23.82
C ASP A 482 -9.83 -8.48 -22.62
N LEU A 483 -10.41 -8.30 -21.43
CA LEU A 483 -9.94 -8.95 -20.22
C LEU A 483 -10.36 -10.43 -20.26
N SER A 484 -9.41 -11.34 -20.03
CA SER A 484 -9.70 -12.77 -19.91
C SER A 484 -10.72 -13.02 -18.82
N TYR A 485 -11.86 -13.58 -19.22
CA TYR A 485 -12.91 -13.95 -18.29
C TYR A 485 -12.42 -15.04 -17.32
N ASP A 486 -11.61 -15.98 -17.79
CA ASP A 486 -11.22 -17.16 -17.02
C ASP A 486 -10.16 -16.87 -15.96
N SER A 487 -9.13 -16.05 -16.24
CA SER A 487 -8.13 -15.70 -15.22
C SER A 487 -8.43 -14.43 -14.42
N ILE A 488 -9.17 -13.46 -14.99
CA ILE A 488 -9.43 -12.18 -14.30
C ILE A 488 -10.73 -12.23 -13.52
N ILE A 489 -11.81 -12.76 -14.11
CA ILE A 489 -13.14 -12.74 -13.52
C ILE A 489 -13.42 -14.01 -12.71
N GLU A 490 -13.35 -15.18 -13.32
CA GLU A 490 -13.69 -16.44 -12.66
C GLU A 490 -12.53 -17.07 -11.88
N GLN A 491 -11.28 -16.73 -12.24
CA GLN A 491 -10.06 -17.34 -11.70
C GLN A 491 -10.07 -18.88 -11.78
N ARG A 492 -10.66 -19.43 -12.85
CA ARG A 492 -10.79 -20.89 -13.05
C ARG A 492 -9.62 -21.49 -13.81
N ASP A 493 -8.97 -20.72 -14.68
CA ASP A 493 -7.84 -21.18 -15.51
C ASP A 493 -6.49 -20.68 -14.99
N ILE A 494 -6.33 -20.68 -13.66
CA ILE A 494 -5.05 -20.40 -13.01
C ILE A 494 -4.21 -21.68 -13.06
N SER A 495 -2.96 -21.58 -13.48
CA SER A 495 -2.04 -22.71 -13.53
C SER A 495 -1.93 -23.40 -12.17
N ASP A 496 -2.04 -24.73 -12.17
CA ASP A 496 -1.87 -25.59 -10.99
C ASP A 496 -0.46 -25.53 -10.38
N LYS A 497 0.51 -25.06 -11.16
CA LYS A 497 1.89 -24.83 -10.73
C LYS A 497 2.06 -23.54 -9.93
N TYR A 498 1.09 -22.63 -9.98
CA TYR A 498 1.13 -21.41 -9.17
C TYR A 498 0.69 -21.72 -7.73
N ASN A 499 1.65 -21.71 -6.81
CA ASN A 499 1.45 -21.99 -5.39
C ASN A 499 1.21 -20.73 -4.53
N GLY A 500 0.95 -19.58 -5.17
CA GLY A 500 0.89 -18.28 -4.49
C GLY A 500 2.21 -17.49 -4.45
N ASN A 501 3.31 -18.06 -4.99
CA ASN A 501 4.58 -17.37 -5.15
C ASN A 501 4.91 -17.20 -6.65
N ILE A 502 4.97 -15.95 -7.10
CA ILE A 502 5.23 -15.64 -8.51
C ILE A 502 6.66 -16.02 -8.93
N TYR A 503 7.63 -15.90 -8.02
CA TYR A 503 9.02 -16.25 -8.31
C TYR A 503 9.20 -17.75 -8.48
N ASP A 504 8.48 -18.58 -7.70
CA ASP A 504 8.47 -20.03 -7.89
C ASP A 504 7.81 -20.43 -9.21
N TYR A 505 6.71 -19.76 -9.58
CA TYR A 505 5.99 -20.04 -10.82
C TYR A 505 6.80 -19.67 -12.07
N LEU A 506 7.58 -18.59 -12.01
CA LEU A 506 8.42 -18.11 -13.10
C LEU A 506 9.88 -18.59 -13.01
N ASP A 507 10.22 -19.46 -12.05
CA ASP A 507 11.55 -20.06 -11.95
C ASP A 507 11.75 -21.08 -13.08
N VAL A 508 12.65 -20.78 -14.01
CA VAL A 508 12.96 -21.63 -15.17
C VAL A 508 13.54 -22.99 -14.80
N ASN A 509 14.10 -23.14 -13.60
CA ASN A 509 14.57 -24.45 -13.12
C ASN A 509 13.40 -25.35 -12.70
N LYS A 510 12.28 -24.75 -12.28
CA LYS A 510 11.06 -25.46 -11.86
C LYS A 510 10.06 -25.60 -13.01
N ASN A 511 9.91 -24.55 -13.80
CA ASN A 511 8.93 -24.42 -14.89
C ASN A 511 9.61 -23.88 -16.16
N PRO A 512 10.43 -24.69 -16.87
CA PRO A 512 11.19 -24.24 -18.04
C PRO A 512 10.30 -23.66 -19.15
N GLU A 513 9.07 -24.14 -19.29
CA GLU A 513 8.10 -23.65 -20.28
C GLU A 513 7.67 -22.20 -20.06
N ASN A 514 7.91 -21.64 -18.88
CA ASN A 514 7.55 -20.26 -18.54
C ASN A 514 8.66 -19.25 -18.85
N GLU A 515 9.77 -19.64 -19.48
CA GLU A 515 10.93 -18.76 -19.74
C GLU A 515 10.53 -17.46 -20.46
N ASP A 516 9.80 -17.55 -21.57
CA ASP A 516 9.35 -16.37 -22.32
C ASP A 516 8.36 -15.52 -21.53
N LEU A 517 7.50 -16.15 -20.73
CA LEU A 517 6.54 -15.47 -19.85
C LEU A 517 7.27 -14.71 -18.74
N ALA A 518 8.27 -15.33 -18.12
CA ALA A 518 9.13 -14.74 -17.11
C ALA A 518 9.86 -13.53 -17.69
N LYS A 519 10.36 -13.62 -18.93
CA LYS A 519 10.97 -12.49 -19.64
C LYS A 519 10.02 -11.31 -19.79
N VAL A 520 8.81 -11.54 -20.32
CA VAL A 520 7.80 -10.47 -20.48
C VAL A 520 7.41 -9.86 -19.13
N TYR A 521 7.21 -10.70 -18.12
CA TYR A 521 6.83 -10.27 -16.77
C TYR A 521 7.91 -9.45 -16.08
N TYR A 522 9.14 -9.97 -15.95
CA TYR A 522 10.22 -9.29 -15.24
C TYR A 522 10.63 -7.99 -15.94
N THR A 523 10.58 -7.97 -17.28
CA THR A 523 10.83 -6.74 -18.05
C THR A 523 9.81 -5.66 -17.69
N ALA A 524 8.52 -5.99 -17.67
CA ALA A 524 7.47 -5.04 -17.30
C ALA A 524 7.54 -4.62 -15.82
N LEU A 525 7.72 -5.57 -14.90
CA LEU A 525 7.84 -5.27 -13.47
C LEU A 525 8.99 -4.29 -13.21
N ALA A 526 10.17 -4.55 -13.80
CA ALA A 526 11.34 -3.71 -13.69
C ALA A 526 11.14 -2.32 -14.32
N ARG A 527 10.56 -2.27 -15.54
CA ARG A 527 10.24 -1.02 -16.24
C ARG A 527 9.36 -0.10 -15.38
N GLU A 528 8.28 -0.65 -14.81
CA GLU A 528 7.31 0.13 -14.05
C GLU A 528 7.88 0.61 -12.72
N ARG A 529 8.63 -0.26 -12.00
CA ARG A 529 9.30 0.08 -10.73
C ARG A 529 10.37 1.16 -10.91
N TYR A 530 11.20 1.06 -11.95
CA TYR A 530 12.22 2.07 -12.26
C TYR A 530 11.62 3.41 -12.68
N GLY A 531 10.49 3.39 -13.37
CA GLY A 531 9.79 4.60 -13.79
C GLY A 531 9.18 5.40 -12.63
N MET A 532 9.13 4.89 -11.40
CA MET A 532 8.50 5.56 -10.27
C MET A 532 9.35 6.71 -9.71
N TYR A 533 8.69 7.74 -9.17
CA TYR A 533 9.37 8.77 -8.40
C TYR A 533 9.71 8.20 -7.03
N ARG A 534 10.99 8.27 -6.65
CA ARG A 534 11.48 7.88 -5.33
C ARG A 534 12.34 9.03 -4.79
N PRO A 535 11.90 9.74 -3.73
CA PRO A 535 12.69 10.84 -3.17
C PRO A 535 14.00 10.30 -2.61
N LYS A 536 15.12 10.85 -3.07
CA LYS A 536 16.47 10.54 -2.58
C LYS A 536 16.98 11.77 -1.83
N ILE A 537 17.47 11.58 -0.61
CA ILE A 537 18.17 12.64 0.13
C ILE A 537 19.65 12.44 -0.13
N GLU A 538 20.21 13.30 -0.99
CA GLU A 538 21.65 13.39 -1.17
C GLU A 538 22.27 14.05 0.07
N ILE A 539 23.33 13.45 0.60
CA ILE A 539 24.08 13.92 1.77
C ILE A 539 25.50 14.26 1.36
#